data_AF-A0A1W1HAD6-F1
#
_entry.id   AF-A0A1W1HAD6-F1
#
_cell.length_a   1.000
_cell.length_b   1.000
_cell.length_c   1.000
_cell.angle_alpha   90.00
_cell.angle_beta   90.00
_cell.angle_gamma   90.00
#
_symmetry.space_group_name_H-M   'P 1'
#
loop_
_entity.id
_entity.type
_entity.pdbx_description
1 polymer ?
#
loop_
_entity_poly.entity_id
_entity_poly.type
_entity_poly.pdbx_seq_one_letter_code
_entity_poly.pdbx_strand_id
1 'polypeptide(L)'
;MQNFGVLKGIDVMPLLRLVFITGVSKFSQVSIFSELNNLTDLTMHREYADMMGYTRNELEKFFNNHIQAFAIETGEDSDSILDKLRLYYDGIRFSEKDIRVYNPYSVILSLDEKRFKKYWFETDTPTFLINLLKEEEWHFRHPSYHAESTLHFPEQAARKIGIVFRKM
;
A
#
# COMPACT_ATOMS: atom_id res chain seq x y z
N MET A 1 13.25 -22.18 8.77
CA MET A 1 14.06 -21.48 7.74
C MET A 1 13.61 -22.02 6.39
N GLN A 2 12.96 -21.20 5.55
CA GLN A 2 12.52 -21.66 4.23
C GLN A 2 13.74 -21.68 3.29
N ASN A 3 14.09 -22.86 2.78
CA ASN A 3 15.19 -23.05 1.84
C ASN A 3 14.64 -22.87 0.42
N PHE A 4 15.04 -21.78 -0.23
CA PHE A 4 14.64 -21.44 -1.59
C PHE A 4 15.74 -21.80 -2.62
N GLY A 5 16.86 -22.40 -2.20
CA GLY A 5 17.98 -22.78 -3.07
C GLY A 5 17.61 -23.81 -4.14
N VAL A 6 16.51 -24.55 -3.95
CA VAL A 6 15.93 -25.45 -4.97
C VAL A 6 15.63 -24.74 -6.30
N LEU A 7 15.32 -23.44 -6.25
CA LEU A 7 15.04 -22.63 -7.45
C LEU A 7 16.28 -22.41 -8.33
N LYS A 8 17.49 -22.60 -7.78
CA LYS A 8 18.76 -22.54 -8.51
C LYS A 8 19.27 -23.91 -8.97
N GLY A 9 18.52 -24.99 -8.74
CA GLY A 9 18.92 -26.32 -9.19
C GLY A 9 19.15 -26.34 -10.70
N ILE A 10 20.22 -26.97 -11.16
CA ILE A 10 20.61 -27.04 -12.59
C ILE A 10 19.48 -27.62 -13.45
N ASP A 11 18.69 -28.54 -12.90
CA ASP A 11 17.55 -29.14 -13.60
C ASP A 11 16.28 -28.27 -13.56
N VAL A 12 16.17 -27.37 -12.58
CA VAL A 12 14.97 -26.55 -12.33
C VAL A 12 15.07 -25.20 -13.03
N MET A 13 16.24 -24.55 -12.96
CA MET A 13 16.46 -23.21 -13.50
C MET A 13 16.10 -23.08 -14.99
N PRO A 14 16.42 -24.05 -15.88
CA PRO A 14 16.02 -23.98 -17.29
C PRO A 14 14.50 -24.07 -17.53
N LEU A 15 13.74 -24.60 -16.55
CA LEU A 15 12.28 -24.74 -16.62
C LEU A 15 11.54 -23.49 -16.12
N LEU A 16 12.21 -22.62 -15.36
CA LEU A 16 11.63 -21.43 -14.78
C LEU A 16 11.62 -20.27 -15.81
N ARG A 17 10.43 -19.89 -16.26
CA ARG A 17 10.24 -18.71 -17.13
C ARG A 17 10.12 -17.41 -16.36
N LEU A 18 9.45 -17.46 -15.20
CA LEU A 18 9.24 -16.32 -14.31
C LEU A 18 9.01 -16.83 -12.88
N VAL A 19 9.65 -16.19 -11.91
CA VAL A 19 9.39 -16.41 -10.48
C VAL A 19 9.08 -15.05 -9.86
N PHE A 20 7.89 -14.92 -9.29
CA PHE A 20 7.47 -13.72 -8.57
C PHE A 20 7.19 -14.10 -7.12
N ILE A 21 7.87 -13.42 -6.19
CA ILE A 21 7.80 -13.71 -4.74
C ILE A 21 7.25 -12.48 -4.05
N THR A 22 6.19 -12.65 -3.24
CA THR A 22 5.57 -11.58 -2.44
C THR A 22 5.50 -12.01 -0.98
N GLY A 23 5.41 -11.03 -0.08
CA GLY A 23 5.33 -11.28 1.36
C GLY A 23 5.40 -9.99 2.18
N VAL A 24 5.18 -10.12 3.49
CA VAL A 24 5.18 -8.99 4.44
C VAL A 24 6.58 -8.60 4.92
N SER A 25 7.54 -9.52 4.85
CA SER A 25 8.92 -9.28 5.29
C SER A 25 9.86 -9.27 4.10
N LYS A 26 10.65 -8.19 4.01
CA LYS A 26 11.71 -8.08 3.01
C LYS A 26 12.78 -9.14 3.28
N PHE A 27 13.11 -9.93 2.27
CA PHE A 27 14.33 -10.73 2.30
C PHE A 27 15.52 -9.77 2.28
N SER A 28 16.20 -9.65 3.41
CA SER A 28 17.46 -8.95 3.45
C SER A 28 18.45 -9.78 2.63
N GLN A 29 18.98 -9.22 1.54
CA GLN A 29 20.04 -9.83 0.73
C GLN A 29 21.39 -9.88 1.51
N VAL A 30 21.33 -10.01 2.84
CA VAL A 30 22.51 -10.13 3.69
C VAL A 30 22.92 -11.59 3.65
N SER A 31 23.76 -11.86 2.66
CA SER A 31 24.49 -13.09 2.38
C SER A 31 24.92 -13.86 3.63
N ILE A 32 24.14 -14.85 4.05
CA ILE A 32 24.65 -15.99 4.83
C ILE A 32 24.52 -17.29 4.01
N PHE A 33 23.61 -17.32 3.03
CA PHE A 33 23.50 -18.40 2.05
C PHE A 33 23.36 -17.76 0.67
N SER A 34 24.30 -17.99 -0.24
CA SER A 34 24.33 -17.43 -1.61
C SER A 34 23.21 -17.96 -2.53
N GLU A 35 22.14 -18.50 -1.92
CA GLU A 35 21.14 -19.33 -2.55
C GLU A 35 20.10 -18.52 -3.34
N LEU A 36 19.91 -17.21 -3.10
CA LEU A 36 19.08 -16.29 -3.93
C LEU A 36 19.61 -14.85 -4.01
N ASN A 37 20.69 -14.67 -4.75
CA ASN A 37 21.21 -13.34 -5.12
C ASN A 37 20.72 -12.82 -6.48
N ASN A 38 19.91 -13.60 -7.22
CA ASN A 38 19.42 -13.24 -8.56
C ASN A 38 18.03 -12.57 -8.55
N LEU A 39 17.51 -12.21 -7.37
CA LEU A 39 16.21 -11.57 -7.24
C LEU A 39 16.32 -10.06 -7.44
N THR A 40 15.46 -9.51 -8.28
CA THR A 40 15.24 -8.06 -8.37
C THR A 40 14.19 -7.66 -7.34
N ASP A 41 14.55 -6.75 -6.43
CA ASP A 41 13.59 -6.17 -5.50
C ASP A 41 12.70 -5.15 -6.23
N LEU A 42 11.43 -5.52 -6.40
CA LEU A 42 10.43 -4.68 -7.07
C LEU A 42 9.66 -3.77 -6.11
N THR A 43 9.84 -3.92 -4.79
CA THR A 43 8.99 -3.30 -3.76
C THR A 43 8.85 -1.79 -3.91
N MET A 44 9.94 -1.10 -4.27
CA MET A 44 9.96 0.35 -4.50
C MET A 44 10.40 0.73 -5.92
N HIS A 45 10.32 -0.21 -6.84
CA HIS A 45 10.82 -0.01 -8.20
C HIS A 45 9.87 0.89 -9.00
N ARG A 46 10.41 1.97 -9.58
CA ARG A 46 9.64 3.01 -10.29
C ARG A 46 8.69 2.50 -11.39
N GLU A 47 9.05 1.41 -12.06
CA GLU A 47 8.22 0.83 -13.13
C GLU A 47 7.04 0.00 -12.61
N TYR A 48 6.97 -0.25 -11.30
CA TYR A 48 5.90 -1.00 -10.62
C TYR A 48 5.21 -0.13 -9.55
N ALA A 49 5.23 1.19 -9.74
CA ALA A 49 4.77 2.17 -8.75
C ALA A 49 3.28 2.04 -8.38
N ASP A 50 2.47 1.53 -9.31
CA ASP A 50 1.04 1.30 -9.20
C ASP A 50 0.67 -0.13 -8.80
N MET A 51 1.62 -1.07 -8.78
CA MET A 51 1.36 -2.51 -8.62
C MET A 51 0.70 -2.91 -7.30
N MET A 52 0.86 -2.10 -6.25
CA MET A 52 0.49 -2.44 -4.86
C MET A 52 -0.87 -1.85 -4.43
N GLY A 53 -1.66 -1.33 -5.36
CA GLY A 53 -2.99 -0.82 -5.08
C GLY A 53 -3.80 -0.64 -6.35
N TYR A 54 -4.88 0.13 -6.26
CA TYR A 54 -5.70 0.48 -7.43
C TYR A 54 -5.43 1.90 -7.87
N THR A 55 -5.47 2.16 -9.17
CA THR A 55 -5.52 3.51 -9.75
C THR A 55 -6.97 3.95 -9.97
N ARG A 56 -7.22 5.27 -10.11
CA ARG A 56 -8.57 5.77 -10.42
C ARG A 56 -9.15 5.14 -11.70
N ASN A 57 -8.31 5.01 -12.74
CA ASN A 57 -8.71 4.40 -14.00
C ASN A 57 -9.10 2.92 -13.85
N GLU A 58 -8.43 2.17 -12.97
CA GLU A 58 -8.82 0.77 -12.67
C GLU A 58 -10.13 0.70 -11.90
N LEU A 59 -10.38 1.62 -10.97
CA LEU A 59 -11.67 1.72 -10.27
C LEU A 59 -12.81 1.98 -11.26
N GLU A 60 -12.66 2.98 -12.12
CA GLU A 60 -13.64 3.32 -13.16
C GLU A 60 -13.86 2.20 -14.16
N LYS A 61 -12.81 1.45 -14.51
CA LYS A 61 -12.89 0.38 -15.51
C LYS A 61 -13.44 -0.93 -14.97
N PHE A 62 -12.98 -1.37 -13.80
CA PHE A 62 -13.24 -2.72 -13.28
C PHE A 62 -14.26 -2.75 -12.15
N PHE A 63 -14.47 -1.64 -11.45
CA PHE A 63 -15.36 -1.57 -10.29
C PHE A 63 -16.62 -0.72 -10.53
N ASN A 64 -16.84 -0.23 -11.76
CA ASN A 64 -17.97 0.64 -12.12
C ASN A 64 -19.32 0.12 -11.61
N ASN A 65 -19.60 -1.17 -11.79
CA ASN A 65 -20.86 -1.77 -11.35
C ASN A 65 -21.04 -1.69 -9.82
N HIS A 66 -19.96 -1.89 -9.06
CA HIS A 66 -19.99 -1.78 -7.60
C HIS A 66 -20.14 -0.32 -7.15
N ILE A 67 -19.47 0.60 -7.83
CA ILE A 67 -19.56 2.04 -7.59
C ILE A 67 -20.99 2.53 -7.85
N GLN A 68 -21.61 2.09 -8.96
CA GLN A 68 -23.00 2.41 -9.27
C GLN A 68 -23.97 1.81 -8.23
N ALA A 69 -23.76 0.57 -7.81
CA ALA A 69 -24.57 -0.05 -6.77
C ALA A 69 -24.47 0.71 -5.44
N PHE A 70 -23.27 1.17 -5.08
CA PHE A 70 -23.04 2.02 -3.92
C PHE A 70 -23.80 3.35 -4.08
N ALA A 71 -23.61 4.04 -5.19
CA ALA A 71 -24.28 5.31 -5.50
C ALA A 71 -25.81 5.19 -5.39
N ILE A 72 -26.40 4.12 -5.93
CA ILE A 72 -27.85 3.85 -5.83
C ILE A 72 -28.29 3.65 -4.38
N GLU A 73 -27.54 2.89 -3.58
CA GLU A 73 -27.90 2.62 -2.17
C GLU A 73 -27.85 3.89 -1.31
N THR A 74 -26.90 4.79 -1.57
CA THR A 74 -26.77 6.05 -0.82
C THR A 74 -27.54 7.22 -1.41
N GLY A 75 -28.11 7.07 -2.61
CA GLY A 75 -28.76 8.16 -3.32
C GLY A 75 -27.79 9.25 -3.80
N GLU A 76 -26.54 8.87 -4.07
CA GLU A 76 -25.49 9.74 -4.60
C GLU A 76 -25.21 9.42 -6.08
N ASP A 77 -24.40 10.24 -6.74
CA ASP A 77 -23.85 9.93 -8.06
C ASP A 77 -22.52 9.15 -7.96
N SER A 78 -22.16 8.45 -9.03
CA SER A 78 -20.94 7.63 -9.07
C SER A 78 -19.65 8.45 -8.96
N ASP A 79 -19.64 9.70 -9.43
CA ASP A 79 -18.46 10.57 -9.35
C ASP A 79 -18.23 11.01 -7.89
N SER A 80 -19.30 11.30 -7.14
CA SER A 80 -19.25 11.56 -5.70
C SER A 80 -18.67 10.36 -4.94
N ILE A 81 -19.08 9.13 -5.28
CA ILE A 81 -18.52 7.91 -4.66
C ILE A 81 -17.02 7.80 -4.96
N LEU A 82 -16.59 8.02 -6.21
CA LEU A 82 -15.18 8.00 -6.61
C LEU A 82 -14.35 9.06 -5.86
N ASP A 83 -14.87 10.28 -5.73
CA ASP A 83 -14.17 11.36 -5.01
C ASP A 83 -14.08 11.09 -3.51
N LYS A 84 -15.09 10.43 -2.92
CA LYS A 84 -15.03 9.96 -1.53
C LYS A 84 -14.05 8.79 -1.35
N LEU A 85 -14.02 7.83 -2.28
CA LEU A 85 -13.01 6.77 -2.29
C LEU A 85 -11.60 7.38 -2.33
N ARG A 86 -11.40 8.43 -3.12
CA ARG A 86 -10.13 9.16 -3.19
C ARG A 86 -9.78 9.78 -1.85
N LEU A 87 -10.72 10.50 -1.24
CA LEU A 87 -10.51 11.16 0.04
C LEU A 87 -10.16 10.16 1.17
N TYR A 88 -10.81 9.00 1.18
CA TYR A 88 -10.67 8.03 2.26
C TYR A 88 -9.49 7.07 2.07
N TYR A 89 -9.17 6.69 0.84
CA TYR A 89 -8.35 5.50 0.58
C TYR A 89 -7.19 5.72 -0.40
N ASP A 90 -7.13 6.85 -1.11
CA ASP A 90 -5.98 7.20 -1.97
C ASP A 90 -4.80 7.80 -1.18
N GLY A 91 -3.64 7.85 -1.81
CA GLY A 91 -2.46 8.54 -1.29
C GLY A 91 -1.29 7.65 -0.92
N ILE A 92 -1.38 6.33 -1.14
CA ILE A 92 -0.25 5.43 -0.93
C ILE A 92 0.72 5.53 -2.12
N ARG A 93 2.01 5.67 -1.84
CA ARG A 93 3.06 5.81 -2.85
C ARG A 93 4.25 4.92 -2.49
N PHE A 94 4.64 4.05 -3.43
CA PHE A 94 5.71 3.07 -3.22
C PHE A 94 7.00 3.38 -3.97
N SER A 95 7.05 4.44 -4.79
CA SER A 95 8.26 4.78 -5.55
C SER A 95 8.46 6.29 -5.70
N GLU A 96 9.58 6.69 -6.31
CA GLU A 96 9.88 8.08 -6.64
C GLU A 96 9.01 8.65 -7.77
N LYS A 97 8.29 7.82 -8.55
CA LYS A 97 7.28 8.37 -9.47
C LYS A 97 6.13 8.97 -8.67
N ASP A 98 5.58 10.07 -9.15
CA ASP A 98 4.37 10.67 -8.57
C ASP A 98 3.12 9.89 -9.01
N ILE A 99 3.07 8.64 -8.57
CA ILE A 99 1.95 7.72 -8.77
C ILE A 99 1.46 7.34 -7.39
N ARG A 100 0.18 7.58 -7.17
CA ARG A 100 -0.53 7.26 -5.93
C ARG A 100 -1.59 6.21 -6.24
N VAL A 101 -1.75 5.29 -5.31
CA VAL A 101 -2.72 4.22 -5.41
C VAL A 101 -3.61 4.18 -4.18
N TYR A 102 -4.81 3.70 -4.42
CA TYR A 102 -5.81 3.46 -3.41
C TYR A 102 -5.45 2.19 -2.64
N ASN A 103 -5.67 2.19 -1.32
CA ASN A 103 -5.54 1.00 -0.49
C ASN A 103 -6.54 -0.08 -0.97
N PRO A 104 -6.06 -1.22 -1.48
CA PRO A 104 -6.94 -2.19 -2.16
C PRO A 104 -7.94 -2.82 -1.19
N TYR A 105 -7.51 -3.10 0.04
CA TYR A 105 -8.37 -3.69 1.07
C TYR A 105 -9.51 -2.74 1.47
N SER A 106 -9.18 -1.46 1.71
CA SER A 106 -10.14 -0.47 2.14
C SER A 106 -11.18 -0.15 1.05
N VAL A 107 -10.74 -0.12 -0.22
CA VAL A 107 -11.65 0.04 -1.36
C VAL A 107 -12.62 -1.13 -1.46
N ILE A 108 -12.14 -2.37 -1.40
CA ILE A 108 -12.99 -3.56 -1.49
C ILE A 108 -14.05 -3.55 -0.40
N LEU A 109 -13.66 -3.33 0.85
CA LEU A 109 -14.62 -3.27 1.96
C LEU A 109 -15.62 -2.12 1.81
N SER A 110 -15.17 -0.96 1.36
CA SER A 110 -16.06 0.18 1.15
C SER A 110 -17.09 -0.08 0.06
N LEU A 111 -16.69 -0.73 -1.03
CA LEU A 111 -17.59 -1.10 -2.13
C LEU A 111 -18.55 -2.23 -1.75
N ASP A 112 -18.11 -3.19 -0.93
CA ASP A 112 -18.94 -4.31 -0.46
C ASP A 112 -20.00 -3.84 0.54
N GLU A 113 -19.56 -3.15 1.59
CA GLU A 113 -20.43 -2.62 2.64
C GLU A 113 -21.20 -1.36 2.22
N LYS A 114 -20.82 -0.74 1.10
CA LYS A 114 -21.34 0.53 0.58
C LYS A 114 -21.32 1.61 1.65
N ARG A 115 -20.18 1.72 2.32
CA ARG A 115 -19.95 2.67 3.42
C ARG A 115 -18.51 3.18 3.40
N PHE A 116 -18.34 4.41 3.86
CA PHE A 116 -17.02 4.98 4.09
C PHE A 116 -16.64 4.84 5.57
N LYS A 117 -15.68 3.96 5.86
CA LYS A 117 -15.09 3.77 7.20
C LYS A 117 -13.58 3.86 7.14
N LYS A 118 -12.94 3.91 8.30
CA LYS A 118 -11.47 3.90 8.43
C LYS A 118 -10.92 2.47 8.34
N TYR A 119 -11.24 1.74 7.27
CA TYR A 119 -10.85 0.33 7.11
C TYR A 119 -9.33 0.10 7.19
N TRP A 120 -8.53 1.06 6.73
CA TRP A 120 -7.07 1.03 6.86
C TRP A 120 -6.58 1.03 8.32
N PHE A 121 -7.42 1.48 9.26
CA PHE A 121 -7.12 1.55 10.70
C PHE A 121 -7.64 0.33 11.46
N GLU A 122 -8.60 -0.41 10.89
CA GLU A 122 -9.20 -1.60 11.52
C GLU A 122 -8.29 -2.84 11.39
N THR A 123 -7.40 -2.87 10.39
CA THR A 123 -6.54 -4.03 10.12
C THR A 123 -5.28 -4.13 10.97
N ASP A 124 -4.90 -3.05 11.64
CA ASP A 124 -3.80 -3.05 12.59
C ASP A 124 -3.92 -1.78 13.42
N THR A 125 -4.22 -1.92 14.71
CA THR A 125 -3.93 -0.80 15.62
C THR A 125 -2.42 -0.64 15.55
N PRO A 126 -1.88 0.47 15.00
CA PRO A 126 -0.44 0.62 14.93
C PRO A 126 -0.03 1.16 16.30
N THR A 127 -0.28 0.37 17.35
CA THR A 127 0.10 0.67 18.73
C THR A 127 1.57 1.04 18.76
N PHE A 128 2.37 0.38 17.92
CA PHE A 128 3.75 0.75 17.65
C PHE A 128 3.92 2.20 17.14
N LEU A 129 3.20 2.61 16.09
CA LEU A 129 3.27 3.98 15.55
C LEU A 129 2.75 5.01 16.56
N ILE A 130 1.66 4.71 17.26
CA ILE A 130 1.09 5.57 18.30
C ILE A 130 2.08 5.73 19.46
N ASN A 131 2.73 4.64 19.89
CA ASN A 131 3.74 4.67 20.94
C ASN A 131 4.98 5.45 20.47
N LEU A 132 5.44 5.23 19.24
CA LEU A 132 6.56 5.98 18.66
C LEU A 132 6.26 7.49 18.59
N LEU A 133 5.05 7.88 18.18
CA LEU A 133 4.63 9.28 18.15
C LEU A 133 4.55 9.89 19.56
N LYS A 134 4.13 9.10 20.57
CA LYS A 134 4.10 9.53 21.97
C LYS A 134 5.50 9.68 22.57
N GLU A 135 6.41 8.77 22.23
CA GLU A 135 7.81 8.81 22.67
C GLU A 135 8.56 10.01 22.10
N GLU A 136 8.21 10.45 20.89
CA GLU A 136 8.82 11.61 20.21
C GLU A 136 8.10 12.95 20.52
N GLU A 137 7.15 12.99 21.48
CA GLU A 137 6.30 14.16 21.81
C GLU A 137 5.55 14.80 20.61
N TRP A 138 5.14 13.98 19.64
CA TRP A 138 4.36 14.47 18.50
C TRP A 138 2.88 14.65 18.85
N HIS A 139 2.49 15.89 19.12
CA HIS A 139 1.07 16.25 19.29
C HIS A 139 0.34 16.32 17.94
N PHE A 140 -0.73 15.54 17.79
CA PHE A 140 -1.71 15.74 16.72
C PHE A 140 -2.35 17.13 16.88
N ARG A 141 -1.88 18.12 16.13
CA ARG A 141 -2.73 19.28 15.83
C ARG A 141 -3.82 18.77 14.90
N HIS A 142 -5.05 18.73 15.40
CA HIS A 142 -6.24 18.45 14.62
C HIS A 142 -6.18 19.30 13.34
N PRO A 143 -6.16 18.70 12.13
CA PRO A 143 -6.25 19.49 10.92
C PRO A 143 -7.62 20.14 10.92
N SER A 144 -7.70 21.45 11.05
CA SER A 144 -8.87 22.17 10.55
C SER A 144 -9.05 21.75 9.09
N TYR A 145 -10.28 21.49 8.65
CA TYR A 145 -10.61 20.98 7.30
C TYR A 145 -10.14 21.87 6.13
N HIS A 146 -9.40 22.94 6.41
CA HIS A 146 -8.54 23.68 5.51
C HIS A 146 -7.17 23.85 6.18
N ALA A 147 -6.09 23.31 5.61
CA ALA A 147 -4.81 23.21 6.30
C ALA A 147 -4.02 21.96 5.91
N GLU A 148 -3.07 22.05 4.97
CA GLU A 148 -2.06 21.02 4.69
C GLU A 148 -1.30 20.59 5.97
N SER A 149 -1.85 19.65 6.72
CA SER A 149 -1.20 19.11 7.92
C SER A 149 -0.20 18.03 7.50
N THR A 150 1.05 18.44 7.36
CA THR A 150 2.17 17.56 7.02
C THR A 150 2.67 16.87 8.29
N LEU A 151 2.59 15.53 8.36
CA LEU A 151 3.42 14.77 9.31
C LEU A 151 4.84 14.65 8.73
N HIS A 152 5.84 15.10 9.48
CA HIS A 152 7.25 15.05 9.10
C HIS A 152 7.97 13.96 9.91
N PHE A 153 8.02 12.74 9.37
CA PHE A 153 8.69 11.62 10.04
C PHE A 153 10.21 11.65 9.76
N PRO A 154 11.07 11.51 10.78
CA PRO A 154 12.52 11.34 10.57
C PRO A 154 12.81 10.03 9.83
N GLU A 155 13.69 10.11 8.82
CA GLU A 155 13.94 9.06 7.82
C GLU A 155 14.38 7.70 8.42
N GLN A 156 14.94 7.73 9.64
CA GLN A 156 15.36 6.54 10.39
C GLN A 156 14.17 5.73 10.95
N ALA A 157 13.06 6.39 11.30
CA ALA A 157 11.83 5.73 11.77
C ALA A 157 11.04 5.08 10.61
N ALA A 158 11.00 5.73 9.45
CA ALA A 158 10.32 5.22 8.25
C ALA A 158 10.91 3.87 7.77
N ARG A 159 12.22 3.67 7.95
CA ARG A 159 12.91 2.40 7.60
C ARG A 159 12.51 1.21 8.47
N LYS A 160 12.06 1.42 9.71
CA LYS A 160 11.64 0.33 10.61
C LYS A 160 10.21 -0.15 10.36
N ILE A 161 9.36 0.69 9.80
CA ILE A 161 7.91 0.43 9.68
C ILE A 161 7.56 -0.13 8.30
N GLY A 162 8.46 -0.06 7.31
CA GLY A 162 8.15 -0.49 5.93
C GLY A 162 7.09 0.36 5.23
N ILE A 163 6.59 1.40 5.92
CA ILE A 163 5.65 2.38 5.40
C ILE A 163 6.45 3.65 5.10
N VAL A 164 6.74 3.86 3.82
CA VAL A 164 7.39 5.08 3.34
C VAL A 164 6.30 6.07 2.95
N PHE A 165 5.86 6.92 3.88
CA PHE A 165 5.21 8.18 3.52
C PHE A 165 6.30 9.18 3.11
N ARG A 166 6.76 9.14 1.85
CA ARG A 166 7.57 10.23 1.28
C ARG A 166 6.64 11.28 0.66
N LYS A 167 6.57 12.45 1.30
CA LYS A 167 5.98 13.66 0.72
C LYS A 167 6.96 14.27 -0.29
N MET A 168 6.47 14.60 -1.48
CA MET A 168 6.81 15.85 -2.16
C MET A 168 5.60 16.76 -2.00
#